data_AF-A0A926VAE0-F1
#
_entry.id   AF-A0A926VAE0-F1
#
_cell.length_a   1.000
_cell.length_b   1.000
_cell.length_c   1.000
_cell.angle_alpha   90.00
_cell.angle_beta   90.00
_cell.angle_gamma   90.00
#
_symmetry.space_group_name_H-M   'P 1'
#
loop_
_entity.id
_entity.type
_entity.pdbx_description
1 polymer ?
#
loop_
_entity_poly.entity_id
_entity_poly.type
_entity_poly.pdbx_seq_one_letter_code
_entity_poly.pdbx_strand_id
1 'polypeptide(L)'
;MKQSKAIVTLAIGEKYLQLWKSFAQENWQKYADKHGYDLICIDTPLDTSERAQARSPAWQKCLILSQEFSHHYERIVWIDSDILINTSNAPCILEGVPLEKVGAVDYWSSPTPELLAQTLKREYNYWESVGIPFTKDYTAKDYYINYGLPSHFDKIVQTGVMVLSPHYHRKILETAYFGYEEKGRSEWHYEMRPLSYELLKADCVHWIDHRFNLCFYPYVILHYPFLLDDLPADYSLLAQPKIGIDLGLLSNHIQKKICATTAFINSFFLHFAGCGSEMNLVDLSATSWRDCRDAKIRSGVFNDMACTYAEQGEMEKAIAFFQKSLELKERIGDVLGKATTLSMLGQLLASEAMLGQVLADGQGEFATALDYLQQSLEILQQFKSPDAENVREIIASIQQMAADN
;
A
#
# COMPACT_ATOMS: atom_id res chain seq x y z
N MET A 1 -21.05 28.79 9.84
CA MET A 1 -20.26 28.83 8.58
C MET A 1 -20.14 27.40 8.10
N LYS A 2 -20.34 27.13 6.81
CA LYS A 2 -20.02 25.80 6.23
C LYS A 2 -18.54 25.55 6.55
N GLN A 3 -18.21 24.48 7.27
CA GLN A 3 -16.82 24.07 7.43
C GLN A 3 -16.29 23.75 6.03
N SER A 4 -15.48 24.64 5.48
CA SER A 4 -14.91 24.52 4.16
C SER A 4 -13.80 23.48 4.20
N LYS A 5 -13.92 22.48 3.33
CA LYS A 5 -12.93 21.41 3.20
C LYS A 5 -12.54 21.24 1.74
N ALA A 6 -11.26 21.02 1.49
CA ALA A 6 -10.73 20.81 0.15
C ALA A 6 -9.91 19.52 0.06
N ILE A 7 -9.94 18.91 -1.12
CA ILE A 7 -8.94 17.95 -1.57
C ILE A 7 -7.92 18.72 -2.41
N VAL A 8 -6.64 18.57 -2.07
CA VAL A 8 -5.54 19.30 -2.72
C VAL A 8 -4.49 18.31 -3.21
N THR A 9 -4.02 18.50 -4.44
CA THR A 9 -2.91 17.75 -5.03
C THR A 9 -1.94 18.63 -5.80
N LEU A 10 -0.75 18.09 -6.09
CA LEU A 10 0.23 18.67 -7.00
C LEU A 10 0.39 17.75 -8.21
N ALA A 11 0.24 18.34 -9.39
CA ALA A 11 0.52 17.70 -10.67
C ALA A 11 1.41 18.62 -11.51
N ILE A 12 2.57 18.98 -10.96
CA ILE A 12 3.52 19.93 -11.55
C ILE A 12 4.18 19.31 -12.79
N GLY A 13 4.01 19.96 -13.94
CA GLY A 13 4.56 19.54 -15.22
C GLY A 13 3.56 18.75 -16.07
N GLU A 14 3.64 18.95 -17.39
CA GLU A 14 2.63 18.49 -18.35
C GLU A 14 2.33 16.99 -18.23
N LYS A 15 3.36 16.15 -18.09
CA LYS A 15 3.21 14.69 -17.92
C LYS A 15 2.33 14.33 -16.73
N TYR A 16 2.63 14.88 -15.54
CA TYR A 16 1.90 14.55 -14.31
C TYR A 16 0.48 15.11 -14.34
N LEU A 17 0.31 16.32 -14.87
CA LEU A 17 -1.01 16.92 -15.05
C LEU A 17 -1.89 16.08 -15.98
N GLN A 18 -1.34 15.59 -17.09
CA GLN A 18 -2.10 14.75 -18.04
C GLN A 18 -2.46 13.39 -17.43
N LEU A 19 -1.55 12.75 -16.68
CA LEU A 19 -1.86 11.51 -15.97
C LEU A 19 -3.01 11.70 -14.97
N TRP A 20 -2.93 12.75 -14.14
CA TRP A 20 -3.99 13.03 -13.16
C TRP A 20 -5.32 13.35 -13.84
N LYS A 21 -5.34 14.21 -14.86
CA LYS A 21 -6.56 14.54 -15.62
C LYS A 21 -7.18 13.31 -16.27
N SER A 22 -6.36 12.42 -16.84
CA SER A 22 -6.84 11.26 -17.59
C SER A 22 -7.40 10.16 -16.70
N PHE A 23 -6.85 9.97 -15.49
CA PHE A 23 -7.16 8.80 -14.67
C PHE A 23 -7.78 9.11 -13.32
N ALA A 24 -7.43 10.24 -12.68
CA ALA A 24 -7.79 10.53 -11.31
C ALA A 24 -8.83 11.65 -11.16
N GLN A 25 -8.79 12.71 -11.99
CA GLN A 25 -9.60 13.92 -11.78
C GLN A 25 -11.11 13.64 -11.67
N GLU A 26 -11.71 12.94 -12.65
CA GLU A 26 -13.15 12.64 -12.61
C GLU A 26 -13.50 11.71 -11.43
N ASN A 27 -12.62 10.76 -11.14
CA ASN A 27 -12.78 9.84 -10.02
C ASN A 27 -12.76 10.58 -8.67
N TRP A 28 -11.86 11.55 -8.50
CA TRP A 28 -11.78 12.38 -7.30
C TRP A 28 -12.95 13.34 -7.19
N GLN A 29 -13.40 13.92 -8.30
CA GLN A 29 -14.57 14.82 -8.31
C GLN A 29 -15.80 14.09 -7.77
N LYS A 30 -16.01 12.81 -8.12
CA LYS A 30 -17.11 12.01 -7.56
C LYS A 30 -17.03 11.85 -6.04
N TYR A 31 -15.83 11.62 -5.49
CA TYR A 31 -15.63 11.55 -4.04
C TYR A 31 -15.83 12.93 -3.38
N ALA A 32 -15.32 13.98 -4.02
CA ALA A 32 -15.44 15.36 -3.59
C ALA A 32 -16.92 15.77 -3.50
N ASP A 33 -17.71 15.52 -4.55
CA ASP A 33 -19.14 15.81 -4.59
C ASP A 33 -19.92 15.01 -3.53
N LYS A 34 -19.63 13.71 -3.40
CA LYS A 34 -20.28 12.80 -2.44
C LYS A 34 -20.14 13.31 -1.01
N HIS A 35 -18.98 13.84 -0.66
CA HIS A 35 -18.65 14.22 0.71
C HIS A 35 -18.57 15.73 0.94
N GLY A 36 -18.73 16.56 -0.11
CA GLY A 36 -18.73 18.02 -0.04
C GLY A 36 -17.35 18.65 0.11
N TYR A 37 -16.39 18.27 -0.73
CA TYR A 37 -15.07 18.92 -0.83
C TYR A 37 -14.98 19.81 -2.07
N ASP A 38 -14.23 20.90 -1.97
CA ASP A 38 -13.67 21.57 -3.14
C ASP A 38 -12.46 20.77 -3.65
N LEU A 39 -12.26 20.69 -4.97
CA LEU A 39 -11.13 19.97 -5.57
C LEU A 39 -10.13 20.96 -6.18
N ILE A 40 -8.87 20.92 -5.70
CA ILE A 40 -7.81 21.85 -6.10
C ILE A 40 -6.62 21.05 -6.61
N CYS A 41 -6.26 21.28 -7.88
CA CYS A 41 -5.02 20.78 -8.47
C CYS A 41 -4.06 21.95 -8.68
N ILE A 42 -2.88 21.88 -8.05
CA ILE A 42 -1.80 22.85 -8.24
C ILE A 42 -0.87 22.28 -9.32
N ASP A 43 -0.83 22.91 -10.48
CA ASP A 43 -0.06 22.48 -11.65
C ASP A 43 1.20 23.34 -11.90
N THR A 44 1.39 24.41 -11.12
CA THR A 44 2.58 25.25 -11.12
C THR A 44 3.36 25.10 -9.81
N PRO A 45 4.70 25.16 -9.82
CA PRO A 45 5.51 25.15 -8.58
C PRO A 45 5.10 26.28 -7.62
N LEU A 46 5.02 25.98 -6.32
CA LEU A 46 4.79 26.93 -5.23
C LEU A 46 6.07 27.67 -4.82
N ASP A 47 7.23 27.01 -4.97
CA ASP A 47 8.57 27.56 -4.83
C ASP A 47 9.36 27.31 -6.12
N THR A 48 9.87 28.38 -6.73
CA THR A 48 10.65 28.34 -7.97
C THR A 48 12.14 28.61 -7.74
N SER A 49 12.59 28.68 -6.49
CA SER A 49 13.98 28.91 -6.13
C SER A 49 14.92 27.82 -6.66
N GLU A 50 16.21 28.12 -6.76
CA GLU A 50 17.23 27.14 -7.13
C GLU A 50 17.22 25.92 -6.19
N ARG A 51 16.95 26.13 -4.89
CA ARG A 51 16.80 25.07 -3.89
C ARG A 51 15.65 24.13 -4.24
N ALA A 52 14.50 24.66 -4.64
CA ALA A 52 13.36 23.85 -5.06
C ALA A 52 13.62 23.11 -6.37
N GLN A 53 14.32 23.74 -7.32
CA GLN A 53 14.69 23.13 -8.59
C GLN A 53 15.69 21.98 -8.44
N ALA A 54 16.54 22.03 -7.40
CA ALA A 54 17.46 20.95 -7.05
C ALA A 54 16.80 19.75 -6.35
N ARG A 55 15.48 19.81 -6.09
CA ARG A 55 14.73 18.79 -5.35
C ARG A 55 13.64 18.16 -6.20
N SER A 56 13.15 17.02 -5.74
CA SER A 56 11.88 16.45 -6.12
C SER A 56 10.73 17.46 -5.92
N PRO A 57 9.86 17.65 -6.93
CA PRO A 57 8.59 18.37 -6.75
C PRO A 57 7.71 17.92 -5.58
N ALA A 58 7.92 16.70 -5.04
CA ALA A 58 7.14 16.19 -3.91
C ALA A 58 7.32 17.06 -2.64
N TRP A 59 8.48 17.71 -2.46
CA TRP A 59 8.71 18.66 -1.37
C TRP A 59 7.74 19.84 -1.36
N GLN A 60 7.21 20.23 -2.51
CA GLN A 60 6.29 21.37 -2.63
C GLN A 60 5.00 21.14 -1.83
N LYS A 61 4.64 19.88 -1.51
CA LYS A 61 3.47 19.57 -0.68
C LYS A 61 3.58 20.18 0.72
N CYS A 62 4.80 20.33 1.23
CA CYS A 62 5.07 20.98 2.51
C CYS A 62 4.75 22.49 2.50
N LEU A 63 4.46 23.10 1.35
CA LEU A 63 4.14 24.51 1.22
C LEU A 63 2.66 24.79 0.96
N ILE A 64 1.80 23.76 0.85
CA ILE A 64 0.39 23.95 0.50
C ILE A 64 -0.37 24.81 1.52
N LEU A 65 -0.03 24.64 2.81
CA LEU A 65 -0.65 25.40 3.90
C LEU A 65 -0.06 26.81 4.06
N SER A 66 0.99 27.13 3.30
CA SER A 66 1.59 28.46 3.25
C SER A 66 0.90 29.36 2.21
N GLN A 67 0.08 28.79 1.32
CA GLN A 67 -0.57 29.49 0.22
C GLN A 67 -1.86 30.18 0.66
N GLU A 68 -2.19 31.32 0.04
CA GLU A 68 -3.38 32.12 0.39
C GLU A 68 -4.70 31.33 0.29
N PHE A 69 -4.82 30.44 -0.72
CA PHE A 69 -6.04 29.64 -0.88
C PHE A 69 -6.33 28.79 0.37
N SER A 70 -5.28 28.32 1.06
CA SER A 70 -5.43 27.40 2.19
C SER A 70 -6.13 28.04 3.38
N HIS A 71 -6.05 29.37 3.53
CA HIS A 71 -6.69 30.10 4.63
C HIS A 71 -8.22 30.09 4.57
N HIS A 72 -8.80 29.73 3.41
CA HIS A 72 -10.24 29.61 3.24
C HIS A 72 -10.80 28.29 3.76
N TYR A 73 -9.95 27.34 4.17
CA TYR A 73 -10.34 25.98 4.52
C TYR A 73 -10.03 25.67 5.99
N GLU A 74 -10.96 25.03 6.69
CA GLU A 74 -10.70 24.45 8.02
C GLU A 74 -9.94 23.13 7.88
N ARG A 75 -10.26 22.36 6.83
CA ARG A 75 -9.67 21.04 6.54
C ARG A 75 -9.15 20.97 5.12
N ILE A 76 -7.93 20.48 4.96
CA ILE A 76 -7.33 20.16 3.67
C ILE A 76 -6.91 18.69 3.69
N VAL A 77 -7.39 17.92 2.72
CA VAL A 77 -6.93 16.55 2.47
C VAL A 77 -5.89 16.63 1.37
N TRP A 78 -4.62 16.45 1.72
CA TRP A 78 -3.56 16.25 0.76
C TRP A 78 -3.66 14.84 0.15
N ILE A 79 -3.57 14.74 -1.16
CA ILE A 79 -3.51 13.46 -1.90
C ILE A 79 -2.48 13.59 -3.02
N ASP A 80 -1.52 12.66 -3.11
CA ASP A 80 -0.60 12.55 -4.24
C ASP A 80 -1.37 12.27 -5.55
N SER A 81 -0.90 12.81 -6.68
CA SER A 81 -1.66 12.84 -7.94
C SER A 81 -1.76 11.49 -8.66
N ASP A 82 -1.12 10.45 -8.14
CA ASP A 82 -1.13 9.08 -8.62
C ASP A 82 -1.92 8.16 -7.67
N ILE A 83 -3.02 8.67 -7.12
CA ILE A 83 -3.97 7.93 -6.29
C ILE A 83 -5.32 7.79 -7.00
N LEU A 84 -5.93 6.61 -6.94
CA LEU A 84 -7.32 6.36 -7.33
C LEU A 84 -8.19 6.14 -6.09
N ILE A 85 -9.36 6.78 -6.05
CA ILE A 85 -10.30 6.69 -4.92
C ILE A 85 -11.43 5.72 -5.26
N ASN A 86 -11.64 4.71 -4.41
CA ASN A 86 -12.80 3.82 -4.48
C ASN A 86 -14.05 4.56 -3.96
N THR A 87 -14.61 5.42 -4.81
CA THR A 87 -15.76 6.31 -4.49
C THR A 87 -16.99 5.59 -3.95
N SER A 88 -17.15 4.30 -4.26
CA SER A 88 -18.28 3.49 -3.80
C SER A 88 -18.15 3.15 -2.32
N ASN A 89 -16.97 2.70 -1.89
CA ASN A 89 -16.76 2.17 -0.55
C ASN A 89 -16.02 3.13 0.39
N ALA A 90 -15.25 4.09 -0.13
CA ALA A 90 -14.46 5.01 0.68
C ALA A 90 -15.37 5.90 1.56
N PRO A 91 -15.26 5.81 2.90
CA PRO A 91 -15.96 6.71 3.81
C PRO A 91 -15.33 8.10 3.79
N CYS A 92 -15.90 9.04 4.55
CA CYS A 92 -15.33 10.38 4.67
C CYS A 92 -14.01 10.29 5.45
N ILE A 93 -12.88 10.65 4.83
CA ILE A 93 -11.55 10.54 5.45
C ILE A 93 -11.36 11.45 6.68
N LEU A 94 -12.21 12.47 6.87
CA LEU A 94 -12.14 13.34 8.04
C LEU A 94 -12.77 12.73 9.30
N GLU A 95 -13.53 11.65 9.16
CA GLU A 95 -14.29 11.06 10.25
C GLU A 95 -13.35 10.59 11.38
N GLY A 96 -13.60 11.07 12.60
CA GLY A 96 -12.80 10.73 13.77
C GLY A 96 -11.46 11.47 13.93
N VAL A 97 -11.00 12.22 12.91
CA VAL A 97 -9.70 12.92 12.96
C VAL A 97 -9.82 14.30 13.63
N PRO A 98 -9.21 14.52 14.82
CA PRO A 98 -9.22 15.80 15.54
C PRO A 98 -8.56 16.94 14.74
N LEU A 99 -8.94 18.19 15.00
CA LEU A 99 -8.44 19.35 14.23
C LEU A 99 -6.95 19.59 14.43
N GLU A 100 -6.46 19.38 15.65
CA GLU A 100 -5.08 19.54 16.04
C GLU A 100 -4.18 18.38 15.59
N LYS A 101 -4.75 17.27 15.13
CA LYS A 101 -4.01 16.10 14.66
C LYS A 101 -4.02 15.97 13.13
N VAL A 102 -2.92 15.49 12.59
CA VAL A 102 -2.77 15.08 11.19
C VAL A 102 -3.28 13.66 11.03
N GLY A 103 -4.35 13.47 10.27
CA GLY A 103 -4.80 12.12 9.91
C GLY A 103 -3.86 11.52 8.86
N ALA A 104 -3.24 10.38 9.14
CA ALA A 104 -2.33 9.71 8.20
C ALA A 104 -2.24 8.20 8.45
N VAL A 105 -1.72 7.46 7.47
CA VAL A 105 -1.51 6.01 7.56
C VAL A 105 -0.12 5.73 8.10
N ASP A 106 -0.02 4.72 8.98
CA ASP A 106 1.26 4.17 9.43
C ASP A 106 1.78 3.21 8.36
N TYR A 107 2.78 3.66 7.59
CA TYR A 107 3.42 2.86 6.56
C TYR A 107 4.01 1.57 7.15
N TRP A 108 4.54 1.62 8.38
CA TRP A 108 5.24 0.48 8.98
C TRP A 108 4.31 -0.62 9.50
N SER A 109 3.02 -0.32 9.62
CA SER A 109 2.02 -1.25 10.14
C SER A 109 0.90 -1.51 9.12
N SER A 110 1.14 -1.26 7.83
CA SER A 110 0.12 -1.40 6.78
C SER A 110 0.42 -2.59 5.85
N PRO A 111 -0.45 -3.63 5.77
CA PRO A 111 -1.66 -3.83 6.57
C PRO A 111 -1.37 -4.35 7.99
N THR A 112 -0.27 -5.09 8.17
CA THR A 112 0.32 -5.43 9.48
C THR A 112 1.85 -5.37 9.42
N PRO A 113 2.56 -5.23 10.55
CA PRO A 113 4.02 -5.29 10.59
C PRO A 113 4.60 -6.59 10.01
N GLU A 114 3.96 -7.73 10.23
CA GLU A 114 4.43 -9.04 9.76
C GLU A 114 4.35 -9.15 8.24
N LEU A 115 3.22 -8.73 7.65
CA LEU A 115 3.03 -8.75 6.20
C LEU A 115 3.94 -7.72 5.50
N LEU A 116 4.14 -6.56 6.12
CA LEU A 116 5.12 -5.59 5.62
C LEU A 116 6.55 -6.16 5.65
N ALA A 117 6.96 -6.80 6.74
CA ALA A 117 8.29 -7.40 6.84
C ALA A 117 8.53 -8.47 5.75
N GLN A 118 7.53 -9.30 5.46
CA GLN A 118 7.58 -10.26 4.36
C GLN A 118 7.69 -9.56 2.99
N THR A 119 6.92 -8.49 2.80
CA THR A 119 6.93 -7.68 1.58
C THR A 119 8.30 -7.04 1.35
N LEU A 120 8.85 -6.36 2.35
CA LEU A 120 10.16 -5.72 2.29
C LEU A 120 11.27 -6.75 2.03
N LYS A 121 11.22 -7.93 2.66
CA LYS A 121 12.19 -9.01 2.40
C LYS A 121 12.17 -9.43 0.92
N ARG A 122 10.98 -9.65 0.35
CA ARG A 122 10.82 -10.01 -1.08
C ARG A 122 11.31 -8.89 -1.99
N GLU A 123 10.93 -7.65 -1.68
CA GLU A 123 11.31 -6.46 -2.43
C GLU A 123 12.83 -6.25 -2.45
N TYR A 124 13.48 -6.35 -1.29
CA TYR A 124 14.91 -6.19 -1.15
C TYR A 124 15.69 -7.31 -1.85
N ASN A 125 15.22 -8.56 -1.74
CA ASN A 125 15.82 -9.68 -2.48
C ASN A 125 15.73 -9.47 -3.99
N TYR A 126 14.56 -9.02 -4.47
CA TYR A 126 14.37 -8.69 -5.88
C TYR A 126 15.31 -7.57 -6.30
N TRP A 127 15.29 -6.42 -5.61
CA TRP A 127 16.17 -5.29 -5.91
C TRP A 127 17.65 -5.63 -5.87
N GLU A 128 18.09 -6.45 -4.91
CA GLU A 128 19.47 -6.94 -4.84
C GLU A 128 19.80 -7.84 -6.04
N SER A 129 18.88 -8.71 -6.46
CA SER A 129 19.06 -9.60 -7.61
C SER A 129 19.19 -8.86 -8.96
N VAL A 130 18.52 -7.70 -9.08
CA VAL A 130 18.54 -6.87 -10.31
C VAL A 130 19.41 -5.61 -10.19
N GLY A 131 20.14 -5.42 -9.09
CA GLY A 131 21.08 -4.33 -8.89
C GLY A 131 20.45 -2.94 -8.69
N ILE A 132 19.20 -2.88 -8.24
CA ILE A 132 18.51 -1.62 -7.93
C ILE A 132 19.03 -1.09 -6.59
N PRO A 133 19.48 0.18 -6.50
CA PRO A 133 19.86 0.77 -5.22
C PRO A 133 18.64 0.93 -4.30
N PHE A 134 18.79 0.46 -3.06
CA PHE A 134 17.78 0.63 -2.02
C PHE A 134 18.42 0.83 -0.65
N THR A 135 17.64 1.35 0.29
CA THR A 135 18.02 1.43 1.70
C THR A 135 17.56 0.17 2.42
N LYS A 136 18.49 -0.49 3.12
CA LYS A 136 18.19 -1.67 3.96
C LYS A 136 17.55 -1.20 5.27
N ASP A 137 16.27 -0.83 5.22
CA ASP A 137 15.48 -0.41 6.36
C ASP A 137 14.67 -1.61 6.88
N TYR A 138 15.18 -2.34 7.87
CA TYR A 138 14.50 -3.53 8.41
C TYR A 138 13.52 -3.21 9.54
N THR A 139 13.61 -1.99 10.08
CA THR A 139 12.72 -1.46 11.11
C THR A 139 12.36 0.00 10.80
N ALA A 140 11.25 0.50 11.36
CA ALA A 140 10.93 1.92 11.31
C ALA A 140 12.06 2.80 11.88
N LYS A 141 12.83 2.27 12.84
CA LYS A 141 14.00 2.96 13.38
C LYS A 141 15.12 3.08 12.35
N ASP A 142 15.39 2.02 11.60
CA ASP A 142 16.40 2.02 10.54
C ASP A 142 16.06 3.06 9.47
N TYR A 143 14.76 3.19 9.14
CA TYR A 143 14.26 4.20 8.21
C TYR A 143 14.69 5.63 8.56
N TYR A 144 14.73 5.98 9.85
CA TYR A 144 15.23 7.27 10.32
C TYR A 144 16.76 7.30 10.48
N ILE A 145 17.35 6.27 11.10
CA ILE A 145 18.80 6.19 11.34
C ILE A 145 19.58 6.28 10.03
N ASN A 146 19.19 5.52 9.02
CA ASN A 146 19.88 5.47 7.73
C ASN A 146 19.82 6.84 7.01
N TYR A 147 18.76 7.63 7.26
CA TYR A 147 18.69 9.00 6.77
C TYR A 147 19.67 9.94 7.49
N GLY A 148 20.01 9.64 8.74
CA GLY A 148 20.77 10.50 9.66
C GLY A 148 19.89 11.18 10.71
N LEU A 149 18.65 10.70 10.91
CA LEU A 149 17.71 11.22 11.90
C LEU A 149 17.79 10.40 13.20
N PRO A 150 17.52 11.01 14.38
CA PRO A 150 17.50 10.29 15.64
C PRO A 150 16.52 9.10 15.68
N SER A 151 16.98 7.99 16.26
CA SER A 151 16.19 6.76 16.43
C SER A 151 15.21 6.87 17.60
N HIS A 152 14.06 7.49 17.37
CA HIS A 152 13.04 7.66 18.41
C HIS A 152 11.72 6.99 18.10
N PHE A 153 11.45 6.69 16.83
CA PHE A 153 10.12 6.27 16.39
C PHE A 153 10.13 4.87 15.80
N ASP A 154 9.08 4.13 16.12
CA ASP A 154 8.72 2.79 15.64
C ASP A 154 7.61 2.82 14.59
N LYS A 155 7.20 4.02 14.15
CA LYS A 155 6.16 4.26 13.14
C LYS A 155 6.66 5.18 12.04
N ILE A 156 6.00 5.11 10.89
CA ILE A 156 6.30 5.96 9.73
C ILE A 156 5.01 6.56 9.18
N VAL A 157 4.94 7.88 9.12
CA VAL A 157 3.83 8.60 8.50
C VAL A 157 3.98 8.52 6.98
N GLN A 158 2.99 7.91 6.32
CA GLN A 158 2.93 7.89 4.87
C GLN A 158 2.35 9.20 4.33
N THR A 159 3.18 10.00 3.66
CA THR A 159 2.86 11.38 3.27
C THR A 159 2.14 11.50 1.91
N GLY A 160 1.69 10.37 1.35
CA GLY A 160 0.89 10.34 0.11
C GLY A 160 -0.56 10.80 0.33
N VAL A 161 -1.10 10.61 1.53
CA VAL A 161 -2.42 11.07 1.94
C VAL A 161 -2.32 11.62 3.35
N MET A 162 -2.73 12.87 3.55
CA MET A 162 -2.74 13.50 4.87
C MET A 162 -3.99 14.36 5.05
N VAL A 163 -4.62 14.22 6.21
CA VAL A 163 -5.71 15.10 6.64
C VAL A 163 -5.12 16.20 7.50
N LEU A 164 -5.22 17.44 7.03
CA LEU A 164 -4.54 18.61 7.58
C LEU A 164 -5.54 19.70 7.98
N SER A 165 -5.11 20.54 8.90
CA SER A 165 -5.79 21.76 9.35
C SER A 165 -4.80 22.92 9.23
N PRO A 166 -5.02 23.90 8.33
CA PRO A 166 -4.06 24.99 8.09
C PRO A 166 -3.62 25.72 9.36
N HIS A 167 -4.56 25.96 10.28
CA HIS A 167 -4.29 26.62 11.55
C HIS A 167 -3.26 25.90 12.43
N TYR A 168 -3.28 24.56 12.45
CA TYR A 168 -2.46 23.75 13.35
C TYR A 168 -1.18 23.24 12.67
N HIS A 169 -1.24 22.89 11.38
CA HIS A 169 -0.20 22.07 10.75
C HIS A 169 0.73 22.85 9.80
N ARG A 170 0.45 24.12 9.51
CA ARG A 170 1.30 24.92 8.60
C ARG A 170 2.77 24.94 9.04
N LYS A 171 3.01 25.29 10.32
CA LYS A 171 4.36 25.49 10.84
C LYS A 171 5.21 24.22 10.77
N ILE A 172 4.61 23.05 10.98
CA ILE A 172 5.35 21.78 10.99
C ILE A 172 5.72 21.33 9.58
N LEU A 173 4.82 21.53 8.60
CA LEU A 173 5.12 21.33 7.19
C LEU A 173 6.23 22.28 6.71
N GLU A 174 6.17 23.57 7.09
CA GLU A 174 7.24 24.54 6.79
C GLU A 174 8.57 24.14 7.46
N THR A 175 8.54 23.63 8.69
CA THR A 175 9.73 23.13 9.39
C THR A 175 10.40 22.01 8.60
N ALA A 176 9.62 21.06 8.08
CA ALA A 176 10.15 20.00 7.21
C ALA A 176 10.76 20.60 5.93
N TYR A 177 10.06 21.50 5.25
CA TYR A 177 10.54 22.09 3.98
C TYR A 177 11.82 22.91 4.12
N PHE A 178 11.88 23.78 5.13
CA PHE A 178 13.00 24.70 5.35
C PHE A 178 14.15 24.06 6.13
N GLY A 179 13.88 23.10 7.01
CA GLY A 179 14.88 22.50 7.90
C GLY A 179 15.71 21.37 7.30
N TYR A 180 15.27 20.77 6.19
CA TYR A 180 15.91 19.58 5.61
C TYR A 180 16.26 19.78 4.13
N GLU A 181 17.25 19.03 3.65
CA GLU A 181 17.65 18.93 2.24
C GLU A 181 17.31 17.56 1.66
N GLU A 182 17.14 17.49 0.34
CA GLU A 182 16.94 16.22 -0.37
C GLU A 182 18.22 15.38 -0.33
N LYS A 183 18.07 14.11 0.00
CA LYS A 183 19.15 13.12 0.02
C LYS A 183 18.89 12.08 -1.05
N GLY A 184 19.84 11.90 -1.97
CA GLY A 184 19.77 10.91 -3.05
C GLY A 184 18.50 11.04 -3.91
N ARG A 185 17.88 9.91 -4.28
CA ARG A 185 16.66 9.88 -5.10
C ARG A 185 15.53 9.13 -4.41
N SER A 186 14.78 8.31 -5.16
CA SER A 186 13.60 7.60 -4.69
C SER A 186 13.89 6.64 -3.55
N GLU A 187 15.12 6.09 -3.46
CA GLU A 187 15.54 5.21 -2.38
C GLU A 187 15.47 5.86 -0.98
N TRP A 188 15.47 7.20 -0.92
CA TRP A 188 15.33 7.95 0.33
C TRP A 188 13.92 8.46 0.59
N HIS A 189 12.95 8.18 -0.29
CA HIS A 189 11.55 8.63 -0.18
C HIS A 189 11.39 10.16 -0.07
N TYR A 190 12.32 10.93 -0.65
CA TYR A 190 12.23 12.40 -0.77
C TYR A 190 11.87 13.11 0.56
N GLU A 191 10.77 13.87 0.59
CA GLU A 191 10.28 14.61 1.76
C GLU A 191 9.66 13.72 2.84
N MET A 192 9.25 12.49 2.50
CA MET A 192 8.48 11.62 3.41
C MET A 192 9.25 11.34 4.71
N ARG A 193 10.55 11.03 4.63
CA ARG A 193 11.40 10.79 5.82
C ARG A 193 11.42 12.00 6.77
N PRO A 194 11.87 13.19 6.36
CA PRO A 194 11.93 14.35 7.24
C PRO A 194 10.55 14.85 7.67
N LEU A 195 9.53 14.80 6.80
CA LEU A 195 8.18 15.21 7.15
C LEU A 195 7.56 14.25 8.18
N SER A 196 7.68 12.93 7.97
CA SER A 196 7.25 11.92 8.94
C SER A 196 7.92 12.13 10.29
N TYR A 197 9.23 12.36 10.29
CA TYR A 197 9.99 12.60 11.51
C TYR A 197 9.49 13.83 12.28
N GLU A 198 9.31 14.97 11.62
CA GLU A 198 8.81 16.18 12.30
C GLU A 198 7.39 15.96 12.84
N LEU A 199 6.49 15.36 12.06
CA LEU A 199 5.10 15.07 12.48
C LEU A 199 5.05 14.20 13.74
N LEU A 200 5.87 13.15 13.81
CA LEU A 200 5.97 12.26 14.97
C LEU A 200 6.61 12.96 16.16
N LYS A 201 7.67 13.75 15.94
CA LYS A 201 8.34 14.55 16.97
C LYS A 201 7.42 15.57 17.63
N ALA A 202 6.46 16.12 16.88
CA ALA A 202 5.45 17.01 17.44
C ALA A 202 4.27 16.28 18.11
N ASP A 203 4.28 14.95 18.12
CA ASP A 203 3.17 14.12 18.62
C ASP A 203 1.81 14.58 18.08
N CYS A 204 1.75 14.84 16.77
CA CYS A 204 0.57 15.43 16.14
C CYS A 204 -0.16 14.48 15.19
N VAL A 205 0.18 13.19 15.14
CA VAL A 205 -0.43 12.23 14.20
C VAL A 205 -1.64 11.55 14.83
N HIS A 206 -2.71 11.39 14.04
CA HIS A 206 -3.84 10.50 14.30
C HIS A 206 -3.85 9.43 13.20
N TRP A 207 -3.72 8.17 13.59
CA TRP A 207 -3.64 7.06 12.64
C TRP A 207 -5.03 6.74 12.08
N ILE A 208 -5.17 6.83 10.76
CA ILE A 208 -6.38 6.44 10.04
C ILE A 208 -6.22 5.04 9.44
N ASP A 209 -7.33 4.46 9.00
CA ASP A 209 -7.37 3.14 8.35
C ASP A 209 -6.38 3.06 7.18
N HIS A 210 -5.56 2.01 7.16
CA HIS A 210 -4.48 1.84 6.19
C HIS A 210 -4.97 1.84 4.73
N ARG A 211 -6.24 1.49 4.49
CA ARG A 211 -6.87 1.51 3.17
C ARG A 211 -6.98 2.92 2.56
N PHE A 212 -6.82 3.98 3.36
CA PHE A 212 -6.76 5.37 2.88
C PHE A 212 -5.41 5.75 2.23
N ASN A 213 -4.42 4.86 2.19
CA ASN A 213 -3.16 5.11 1.48
C ASN A 213 -2.46 3.80 1.07
N LEU A 214 -3.22 2.84 0.54
CA LEU A 214 -2.68 1.50 0.22
C LEU A 214 -1.77 1.58 -1.01
N CYS A 215 -0.48 1.28 -0.85
CA CYS A 215 0.47 1.28 -1.97
C CYS A 215 0.27 0.04 -2.87
N PHE A 216 0.13 0.27 -4.18
CA PHE A 216 -0.09 -0.77 -5.17
C PHE A 216 1.08 -1.77 -5.27
N TYR A 217 2.32 -1.30 -5.31
CA TYR A 217 3.48 -2.18 -5.54
C TYR A 217 3.78 -3.12 -4.35
N PRO A 218 3.86 -2.65 -3.09
CA PRO A 218 3.92 -3.53 -1.92
C PRO A 218 2.77 -4.56 -1.89
N TYR A 219 1.56 -4.13 -2.27
CA TYR A 219 0.41 -5.03 -2.35
C TYR A 219 0.60 -6.13 -3.41
N VAL A 220 1.15 -5.78 -4.58
CA VAL A 220 1.47 -6.75 -5.63
C VAL A 220 2.55 -7.73 -5.19
N ILE A 221 3.63 -7.27 -4.55
CA ILE A 221 4.69 -8.16 -4.04
C ILE A 221 4.15 -9.15 -3.00
N LEU A 222 3.24 -8.67 -2.15
CA LEU A 222 2.66 -9.49 -1.10
C LEU A 222 1.71 -10.55 -1.65
N HIS A 223 0.74 -10.14 -2.47
CA HIS A 223 -0.40 -10.98 -2.88
C HIS A 223 -0.23 -11.63 -4.25
N TYR A 224 0.59 -11.04 -5.13
CA TYR A 224 0.79 -11.46 -6.52
C TYR A 224 2.28 -11.56 -6.90
N PRO A 225 3.14 -12.22 -6.10
CA PRO A 225 4.59 -12.25 -6.35
C PRO A 225 4.97 -12.86 -7.70
N PHE A 226 4.12 -13.69 -8.31
CA PHE A 226 4.30 -14.23 -9.67
C PHE A 226 4.35 -13.13 -10.75
N LEU A 227 3.85 -11.93 -10.48
CA LEU A 227 3.99 -10.79 -11.39
C LEU A 227 5.41 -10.19 -11.39
N LEU A 228 6.28 -10.59 -10.45
CA LEU A 228 7.68 -10.15 -10.38
C LEU A 228 8.59 -10.94 -11.34
N ASP A 229 8.24 -12.20 -11.65
CA ASP A 229 9.03 -13.07 -12.54
C ASP A 229 8.98 -12.66 -14.02
N ASP A 230 8.03 -11.78 -14.39
CA ASP A 230 7.85 -11.20 -15.73
C ASP A 230 8.63 -9.88 -15.94
N LEU A 231 9.52 -9.50 -15.01
CA LEU A 231 10.30 -8.27 -15.08
C LEU A 231 11.58 -8.48 -15.92
N PRO A 232 11.78 -7.74 -17.03
CA PRO A 232 12.93 -7.97 -17.91
C PRO A 232 14.26 -7.72 -17.19
N ALA A 233 15.24 -8.58 -17.45
CA ALA A 233 16.58 -8.58 -16.84
C ALA A 233 17.46 -7.36 -17.18
N ASP A 234 16.97 -6.40 -17.96
CA ASP A 234 17.70 -5.18 -18.36
C ASP A 234 17.06 -3.95 -17.72
N TYR A 235 17.48 -3.66 -16.49
CA TYR A 235 17.02 -2.55 -15.65
C TYR A 235 18.02 -1.37 -15.64
N SER A 236 18.83 -1.22 -16.69
CA SER A 236 19.83 -0.15 -16.82
C SER A 236 19.28 1.29 -16.85
N LEU A 237 17.97 1.50 -16.66
CA LEU A 237 17.29 2.79 -16.71
C LEU A 237 16.87 3.39 -15.35
N LEU A 238 17.02 2.68 -14.23
CA LEU A 238 16.71 3.24 -12.89
C LEU A 238 17.74 4.28 -12.40
N ALA A 239 18.83 4.50 -13.15
CA ALA A 239 19.80 5.56 -12.88
C ALA A 239 19.43 6.94 -13.46
N GLN A 240 18.29 7.10 -14.14
CA GLN A 240 17.83 8.36 -14.75
C GLN A 240 16.51 8.87 -14.11
N PRO A 241 16.28 10.20 -14.09
CA PRO A 241 15.37 10.84 -13.13
C PRO A 241 13.89 10.54 -13.42
N LYS A 242 13.10 10.27 -12.36
CA LYS A 242 11.63 10.38 -12.30
C LYS A 242 10.86 9.96 -13.56
N ILE A 243 11.13 8.76 -14.07
CA ILE A 243 10.27 8.11 -15.05
C ILE A 243 9.58 6.96 -14.34
N GLY A 244 8.28 7.14 -14.09
CA GLY A 244 7.39 6.08 -13.62
C GLY A 244 7.58 4.84 -14.49
N ILE A 245 7.68 3.70 -13.82
CA ILE A 245 7.93 2.42 -14.47
C ILE A 245 6.71 2.13 -15.36
N ASP A 246 6.94 2.12 -16.67
CA ASP A 246 6.02 1.54 -17.65
C ASP A 246 6.46 0.09 -17.86
N LEU A 247 5.79 -0.85 -17.19
CA LEU A 247 6.03 -2.30 -17.33
C LEU A 247 5.50 -2.85 -18.66
N GLY A 248 5.83 -2.17 -19.76
CA GLY A 248 5.55 -2.60 -21.11
C GLY A 248 6.67 -3.51 -21.62
N LEU A 249 6.43 -4.83 -21.60
CA LEU A 249 6.62 -5.73 -22.76
C LEU A 249 6.08 -7.14 -22.44
N LEU A 250 4.79 -7.31 -22.78
CA LEU A 250 4.17 -8.54 -23.30
C LEU A 250 4.42 -9.89 -22.59
N SER A 251 3.96 -10.00 -21.34
CA SER A 251 3.23 -11.17 -20.83
C SER A 251 2.24 -10.74 -19.73
N ASN A 252 0.98 -11.15 -19.86
CA ASN A 252 -0.12 -11.02 -18.88
C ASN A 252 -0.70 -9.61 -18.52
N HIS A 253 -0.88 -8.71 -19.50
CA HIS A 253 -1.63 -7.44 -19.31
C HIS A 253 -3.01 -7.62 -18.64
N ILE A 254 -3.73 -8.69 -18.97
CA ILE A 254 -5.01 -9.04 -18.33
C ILE A 254 -4.82 -9.31 -16.84
N GLN A 255 -3.81 -10.08 -16.43
CA GLN A 255 -3.56 -10.38 -15.01
C GLN A 255 -3.14 -9.14 -14.23
N LYS A 256 -2.33 -8.25 -14.81
CA LYS A 256 -1.98 -6.96 -14.19
C LYS A 256 -3.22 -6.08 -13.98
N LYS A 257 -4.10 -6.00 -14.98
CA LYS A 257 -5.40 -5.31 -14.89
C LYS A 257 -6.25 -5.86 -13.75
N ILE A 258 -6.30 -7.19 -13.66
CA ILE A 258 -7.01 -7.93 -12.62
C ILE A 258 -6.47 -7.57 -11.24
N CYS A 259 -5.16 -7.68 -11.01
CA CYS A 259 -4.51 -7.40 -9.74
C CYS A 259 -4.67 -5.93 -9.31
N ALA A 260 -4.50 -4.99 -10.25
CA ALA A 260 -4.71 -3.56 -10.00
C ALA A 260 -6.16 -3.25 -9.62
N THR A 261 -7.12 -3.86 -10.31
CA THR A 261 -8.55 -3.71 -10.00
C THR A 261 -8.90 -4.33 -8.63
N THR A 262 -8.31 -5.48 -8.29
CA THR A 262 -8.48 -6.09 -6.97
C THR A 262 -7.95 -5.18 -5.86
N ALA A 263 -6.72 -4.68 -6.00
CA ALA A 263 -6.12 -3.76 -5.04
C ALA A 263 -6.97 -2.49 -4.84
N PHE A 264 -7.57 -1.99 -5.93
CA PHE A 264 -8.49 -0.85 -5.89
C PHE A 264 -9.79 -1.17 -5.12
N ILE A 265 -10.38 -2.35 -5.32
CA ILE A 265 -11.59 -2.76 -4.60
C ILE A 265 -11.31 -2.89 -3.09
N ASN A 266 -10.11 -3.33 -2.72
CA ASN A 266 -9.68 -3.56 -1.33
C ASN A 266 -9.11 -2.32 -0.63
N SER A 267 -8.99 -1.21 -1.34
CA SER A 267 -8.56 0.07 -0.78
C SER A 267 -9.70 1.08 -0.78
N PHE A 268 -9.55 2.10 0.04
CA PHE A 268 -10.30 3.34 -0.14
C PHE A 268 -9.57 4.21 -1.16
N PHE A 269 -8.25 4.33 -1.03
CA PHE A 269 -7.37 5.16 -1.83
C PHE A 269 -6.18 4.28 -2.24
N LEU A 270 -6.13 3.87 -3.52
CA LEU A 270 -5.04 3.06 -4.07
C LEU A 270 -3.94 3.99 -4.59
N HIS A 271 -2.74 3.87 -4.05
CA HIS A 271 -1.61 4.74 -4.32
C HIS A 271 -0.56 4.04 -5.20
N PHE A 272 -0.22 4.64 -6.34
CA PHE A 272 0.75 4.09 -7.30
C PHE A 272 2.19 4.55 -7.06
N ALA A 273 2.44 5.46 -6.12
CA ALA A 273 3.74 5.81 -5.53
C ALA A 273 4.90 5.92 -6.53
N GLY A 274 4.71 6.72 -7.58
CA GLY A 274 5.69 6.93 -8.65
C GLY A 274 5.36 6.22 -9.97
N CYS A 275 4.39 5.31 -10.00
CA CYS A 275 3.95 4.55 -11.17
C CYS A 275 2.58 5.01 -11.70
N GLY A 276 2.30 6.32 -11.72
CA GLY A 276 0.97 6.84 -12.08
C GLY A 276 0.41 6.44 -13.47
N SER A 277 1.24 5.97 -14.41
CA SER A 277 0.78 5.36 -15.66
C SER A 277 -0.03 4.08 -15.46
N GLU A 278 0.27 3.32 -14.39
CA GLU A 278 -0.40 2.06 -14.06
C GLU A 278 -1.83 2.25 -13.55
N MET A 279 -2.25 3.48 -13.25
CA MET A 279 -3.67 3.79 -13.00
C MET A 279 -4.57 3.34 -14.15
N ASN A 280 -4.04 3.26 -15.38
CA ASN A 280 -4.77 2.76 -16.54
C ASN A 280 -5.17 1.27 -16.45
N LEU A 281 -4.55 0.50 -15.55
CA LEU A 281 -4.84 -0.91 -15.31
C LEU A 281 -6.10 -1.09 -14.47
N VAL A 282 -6.59 -0.05 -13.79
CA VAL A 282 -7.73 -0.18 -12.87
C VAL A 282 -9.04 -0.04 -13.64
N ASP A 283 -9.90 -1.05 -13.51
CA ASP A 283 -11.30 -0.92 -13.91
C ASP A 283 -12.08 -0.14 -12.84
N LEU A 284 -12.18 1.18 -13.03
CA LEU A 284 -12.93 2.08 -12.15
C LEU A 284 -14.44 1.81 -12.10
N SER A 285 -14.98 0.97 -13.00
CA SER A 285 -16.38 0.54 -12.94
C SER A 285 -16.61 -0.57 -11.90
N ALA A 286 -15.54 -1.23 -11.44
CA ALA A 286 -15.64 -2.26 -10.42
C ALA A 286 -15.76 -1.62 -9.02
N THR A 287 -16.97 -1.65 -8.48
CA THR A 287 -17.32 -1.02 -7.18
C THR A 287 -17.29 -2.00 -6.01
N SER A 288 -17.40 -3.28 -6.30
CA SER A 288 -17.22 -4.37 -5.33
C SER A 288 -16.80 -5.64 -6.06
N TRP A 289 -16.33 -6.63 -5.30
CA TRP A 289 -16.09 -7.98 -5.84
C TRP A 289 -17.35 -8.62 -6.44
N ARG A 290 -18.55 -8.22 -6.01
CA ARG A 290 -19.82 -8.79 -6.50
C ARG A 290 -20.11 -8.36 -7.93
N ASP A 291 -19.66 -7.17 -8.30
CA ASP A 291 -19.86 -6.58 -9.62
C ASP A 291 -18.78 -7.04 -10.61
N CYS A 292 -17.69 -7.58 -10.08
CA CYS A 292 -16.60 -8.09 -10.89
C CYS A 292 -17.00 -9.42 -11.56
N ARG A 293 -17.19 -9.39 -12.88
CA ARG A 293 -17.54 -10.59 -13.67
C ARG A 293 -16.36 -11.54 -13.84
N ASP A 294 -15.14 -11.01 -13.75
CA ASP A 294 -13.92 -11.80 -13.91
C ASP A 294 -13.72 -12.71 -12.69
N ALA A 295 -13.59 -14.01 -12.96
CA ALA A 295 -13.42 -15.02 -11.93
C ALA A 295 -12.03 -14.97 -11.28
N LYS A 296 -10.98 -14.58 -12.01
CA LYS A 296 -9.64 -14.42 -11.46
C LYS A 296 -9.58 -13.21 -10.51
N ILE A 297 -10.19 -12.09 -10.89
CA ILE A 297 -10.29 -10.90 -9.99
C ILE A 297 -11.01 -11.26 -8.71
N ARG A 298 -12.20 -11.84 -8.82
CA ARG A 298 -13.00 -12.25 -7.66
C ARG A 298 -12.23 -13.15 -6.71
N SER A 299 -11.42 -14.07 -7.24
CA SER A 299 -10.62 -14.95 -6.41
C SER A 299 -9.52 -14.21 -5.64
N GLY A 300 -8.84 -13.25 -6.28
CA GLY A 300 -7.89 -12.36 -5.60
C GLY A 300 -8.58 -11.55 -4.51
N VAL A 301 -9.72 -10.93 -4.82
CA VAL A 301 -10.47 -10.14 -3.81
C VAL A 301 -10.89 -11.00 -2.62
N PHE A 302 -11.36 -12.22 -2.85
CA PHE A 302 -11.68 -13.13 -1.74
C PHE A 302 -10.46 -13.46 -0.88
N ASN A 303 -9.31 -13.68 -1.49
CA ASN A 303 -8.06 -13.91 -0.75
C ASN A 303 -7.70 -12.72 0.13
N ASP A 304 -7.86 -11.52 -0.39
CA ASP A 304 -7.47 -10.30 0.31
C ASP A 304 -8.48 -9.93 1.41
N MET A 305 -9.77 -10.10 1.16
CA MET A 305 -10.81 -9.98 2.19
C MET A 305 -10.59 -10.96 3.34
N ALA A 306 -10.13 -12.17 3.03
CA ALA A 306 -9.80 -13.14 4.05
C ALA A 306 -8.65 -12.67 4.95
N CYS A 307 -7.61 -12.06 4.37
CA CYS A 307 -6.52 -11.45 5.13
C CYS A 307 -7.05 -10.35 6.06
N THR A 308 -7.87 -9.43 5.54
CA THR A 308 -8.45 -8.34 6.33
C THR A 308 -9.32 -8.86 7.49
N TYR A 309 -10.13 -9.90 7.27
CA TYR A 309 -10.91 -10.50 8.35
C TYR A 309 -10.04 -11.24 9.37
N ALA A 310 -8.96 -11.89 8.94
CA ALA A 310 -8.01 -12.53 9.84
C ALA A 310 -7.33 -11.49 10.75
N GLU A 311 -6.93 -10.34 10.21
CA GLU A 311 -6.36 -9.21 10.95
C GLU A 311 -7.33 -8.62 11.98
N GLN A 312 -8.64 -8.66 11.68
CA GLN A 312 -9.70 -8.23 12.59
C GLN A 312 -10.07 -9.29 13.65
N GLY A 313 -9.44 -10.47 13.62
CA GLY A 313 -9.77 -11.59 14.49
C GLY A 313 -11.07 -12.32 14.10
N GLU A 314 -11.66 -12.02 12.96
CA GLU A 314 -12.88 -12.65 12.45
C GLU A 314 -12.56 -13.93 11.67
N MET A 315 -12.01 -14.92 12.38
CA MET A 315 -11.42 -16.16 11.84
C MET A 315 -12.35 -16.92 10.89
N GLU A 316 -13.60 -17.17 11.32
CA GLU A 316 -14.61 -17.88 10.54
C GLU A 316 -14.87 -17.22 9.18
N LYS A 317 -14.91 -15.89 9.14
CA LYS A 317 -15.11 -15.15 7.88
C LYS A 317 -13.88 -15.24 7.01
N ALA A 318 -12.70 -15.12 7.59
CA ALA A 318 -11.44 -15.26 6.87
C ALA A 318 -11.34 -16.61 6.16
N ILE A 319 -11.58 -17.73 6.88
CA ILE A 319 -11.59 -19.07 6.31
C ILE A 319 -12.61 -19.19 5.17
N ALA A 320 -13.84 -18.71 5.38
CA ALA A 320 -14.89 -18.78 4.36
C ALA A 320 -14.52 -18.00 3.07
N PHE A 321 -13.82 -16.87 3.20
CA PHE A 321 -13.36 -16.11 2.03
C PHE A 321 -12.18 -16.77 1.35
N PHE A 322 -11.21 -17.31 2.09
CA PHE A 322 -10.13 -18.09 1.48
C PHE A 322 -10.64 -19.33 0.75
N GLN A 323 -11.63 -20.06 1.30
CA GLN A 323 -12.26 -21.20 0.62
C GLN A 323 -12.92 -20.79 -0.70
N LYS A 324 -13.65 -19.65 -0.73
CA LYS A 324 -14.22 -19.11 -1.97
C LYS A 324 -13.14 -18.72 -2.99
N SER A 325 -12.01 -18.18 -2.54
CA SER A 325 -10.85 -17.91 -3.39
C SER A 325 -10.31 -19.21 -4.01
N LEU A 326 -10.13 -20.24 -3.16
CA LEU A 326 -9.61 -21.54 -3.55
C LEU A 326 -10.49 -22.22 -4.60
N GLU A 327 -11.79 -22.37 -4.33
CA GLU A 327 -12.75 -22.97 -5.26
C GLU A 327 -12.75 -22.25 -6.62
N LEU A 328 -12.64 -20.92 -6.58
CA LEU A 328 -12.66 -20.11 -7.78
C LEU A 328 -11.37 -20.26 -8.60
N LYS A 329 -10.22 -20.30 -7.93
CA LYS A 329 -8.89 -20.55 -8.53
C LYS A 329 -8.80 -21.93 -9.15
N GLU A 330 -9.37 -22.94 -8.49
CA GLU A 330 -9.50 -24.28 -9.05
C GLU A 330 -10.35 -24.28 -10.33
N ARG A 331 -11.52 -23.63 -10.29
CA ARG A 331 -12.43 -23.57 -11.43
C ARG A 331 -11.82 -22.89 -12.66
N ILE A 332 -10.99 -21.87 -12.46
CA ILE A 332 -10.33 -21.13 -13.55
C ILE A 332 -8.95 -21.68 -13.94
N GLY A 333 -8.45 -22.70 -13.23
CA GLY A 333 -7.13 -23.28 -13.48
C GLY A 333 -5.94 -22.40 -13.05
N ASP A 334 -6.10 -21.52 -12.06
CA ASP A 334 -5.00 -20.71 -11.51
C ASP A 334 -4.22 -21.51 -10.46
N VAL A 335 -3.29 -22.33 -10.94
CA VAL A 335 -2.55 -23.31 -10.13
C VAL A 335 -1.62 -22.64 -9.11
N LEU A 336 -0.88 -21.60 -9.51
CA LEU A 336 0.02 -20.87 -8.60
C LEU A 336 -0.78 -20.04 -7.60
N GLY A 337 -1.84 -19.35 -8.04
CA GLY A 337 -2.73 -18.62 -7.14
C GLY A 337 -3.41 -19.53 -6.12
N LYS A 338 -3.74 -20.77 -6.50
CA LYS A 338 -4.24 -21.82 -5.59
C LYS A 338 -3.21 -22.14 -4.52
N ALA A 339 -1.94 -22.35 -4.88
CA ALA A 339 -0.88 -22.64 -3.91
C ALA A 339 -0.78 -21.54 -2.85
N THR A 340 -0.76 -20.27 -3.27
CA THR A 340 -0.75 -19.13 -2.33
C THR A 340 -1.94 -19.16 -1.38
N THR A 341 -3.17 -19.37 -1.88
CA THR A 341 -4.36 -19.43 -1.00
C THR A 341 -4.33 -20.62 -0.05
N LEU A 342 -3.83 -21.78 -0.49
CA LEU A 342 -3.65 -22.96 0.37
C LEU A 342 -2.65 -22.67 1.51
N SER A 343 -1.53 -22.01 1.20
CA SER A 343 -0.55 -21.64 2.23
C SER A 343 -1.12 -20.67 3.26
N MET A 344 -1.92 -19.70 2.83
CA MET A 344 -2.57 -18.74 3.73
C MET A 344 -3.65 -19.40 4.58
N LEU A 345 -4.47 -20.28 4.02
CA LEU A 345 -5.44 -21.10 4.76
C LEU A 345 -4.76 -21.96 5.83
N GLY A 346 -3.67 -22.63 5.48
CA GLY A 346 -2.97 -23.50 6.42
C GLY A 346 -2.38 -22.72 7.60
N GLN A 347 -1.77 -21.56 7.36
CA GLN A 347 -1.28 -20.69 8.43
C GLN A 347 -2.42 -20.17 9.32
N LEU A 348 -3.55 -19.79 8.71
CA LEU A 348 -4.71 -19.28 9.43
C LEU A 348 -5.31 -20.36 10.35
N LEU A 349 -5.51 -21.57 9.83
CA LEU A 349 -6.01 -22.71 10.59
C LEU A 349 -5.05 -23.16 11.68
N ALA A 350 -3.74 -23.10 11.45
CA ALA A 350 -2.76 -23.36 12.51
C ALA A 350 -2.85 -22.31 13.63
N SER A 351 -3.05 -21.04 13.29
CA SER A 351 -3.27 -19.99 14.28
C SER A 351 -4.57 -20.18 15.06
N GLU A 352 -5.65 -20.62 14.40
CA GLU A 352 -6.91 -20.97 15.06
C GLU A 352 -6.73 -22.16 15.99
N ALA A 353 -6.06 -23.22 15.53
CA ALA A 353 -5.74 -24.41 16.31
C ALA A 353 -5.02 -24.06 17.61
N MET A 354 -4.06 -23.15 17.57
CA MET A 354 -3.34 -22.70 18.77
C MET A 354 -4.29 -22.03 19.79
N LEU A 355 -5.28 -21.27 19.33
CA LEU A 355 -6.28 -20.63 20.20
C LEU A 355 -7.32 -21.65 20.70
N GLY A 356 -7.77 -22.55 19.83
CA GLY A 356 -8.73 -23.61 20.11
C GLY A 356 -8.17 -24.72 21.01
N GLN A 357 -6.85 -24.93 21.04
CA GLN A 357 -6.21 -25.89 21.93
C GLN A 357 -6.28 -25.46 23.41
N VAL A 358 -6.40 -24.16 23.69
CA VAL A 358 -6.78 -23.66 25.03
C VAL A 358 -8.19 -24.13 25.43
N LEU A 359 -9.02 -24.53 24.45
CA LEU A 359 -10.45 -24.85 24.59
C LEU A 359 -10.83 -26.30 24.20
N ALA A 360 -9.87 -27.17 23.82
CA ALA A 360 -9.90 -28.64 23.80
C ALA A 360 -9.92 -29.43 22.45
N ASP A 361 -9.71 -28.84 21.25
CA ASP A 361 -9.75 -29.64 19.98
C ASP A 361 -8.68 -29.34 18.89
N GLY A 362 -7.56 -28.68 19.23
CA GLY A 362 -6.59 -28.17 18.25
C GLY A 362 -5.83 -29.20 17.37
N GLN A 363 -5.79 -30.49 17.74
CA GLN A 363 -4.99 -31.50 17.00
C GLN A 363 -5.53 -31.82 15.60
N GLY A 364 -6.86 -31.80 15.39
CA GLY A 364 -7.46 -32.00 14.07
C GLY A 364 -7.24 -30.81 13.13
N GLU A 365 -7.20 -29.60 13.69
CA GLU A 365 -6.99 -28.35 12.96
C GLU A 365 -5.54 -28.21 12.48
N PHE A 366 -4.56 -28.61 13.30
CA PHE A 366 -3.16 -28.70 12.86
C PHE A 366 -2.96 -29.68 11.69
N ALA A 367 -3.61 -30.85 11.72
CA ALA A 367 -3.52 -31.81 10.62
C ALA A 367 -4.06 -31.21 9.31
N THR A 368 -5.19 -30.50 9.39
CA THR A 368 -5.80 -29.81 8.24
C THR A 368 -4.92 -28.68 7.72
N ALA A 369 -4.33 -27.90 8.63
CA ALA A 369 -3.38 -26.84 8.29
C ALA A 369 -2.16 -27.36 7.53
N LEU A 370 -1.57 -28.45 8.04
CA LEU A 370 -0.40 -29.09 7.43
C LEU A 370 -0.72 -29.69 6.06
N ASP A 371 -1.91 -30.25 5.87
CA ASP A 371 -2.34 -30.75 4.56
C ASP A 371 -2.40 -29.64 3.50
N TYR A 372 -3.02 -28.50 3.83
CA TYR A 372 -3.04 -27.35 2.91
C TYR A 372 -1.64 -26.81 2.59
N LEU A 373 -0.78 -26.71 3.60
CA LEU A 373 0.61 -26.26 3.39
C LEU A 373 1.41 -27.24 2.53
N GLN A 374 1.21 -28.54 2.72
CA GLN A 374 1.87 -29.58 1.93
C GLN A 374 1.43 -29.54 0.47
N GLN A 375 0.12 -29.39 0.21
CA GLN A 375 -0.40 -29.18 -1.15
C GLN A 375 0.18 -27.91 -1.80
N SER A 376 0.28 -26.82 -1.04
CA SER A 376 0.94 -25.59 -1.52
C SER A 376 2.41 -25.84 -1.87
N LEU A 377 3.15 -26.52 -0.99
CA LEU A 377 4.57 -26.80 -1.17
C LEU A 377 4.83 -27.63 -2.44
N GLU A 378 4.03 -28.67 -2.67
CA GLU A 378 4.13 -29.52 -3.86
C GLU A 378 3.96 -28.72 -5.15
N ILE A 379 2.95 -27.85 -5.21
CA ILE A 379 2.73 -26.97 -6.36
C ILE A 379 3.94 -26.03 -6.53
N LEU A 380 4.36 -25.34 -5.47
CA LEU A 380 5.47 -24.38 -5.54
C LEU A 380 6.78 -25.05 -5.99
N GLN A 381 7.04 -26.29 -5.54
CA GLN A 381 8.18 -27.09 -5.98
C GLN A 381 8.11 -27.48 -7.45
N GLN A 382 6.93 -27.91 -7.93
CA GLN A 382 6.71 -28.26 -9.33
C GLN A 382 7.04 -27.07 -10.26
N PHE A 383 6.71 -25.86 -9.82
CA PHE A 383 6.96 -24.63 -10.56
C PHE A 383 8.31 -23.97 -10.24
N LYS A 384 9.14 -24.59 -9.38
CA LYS A 384 10.44 -24.05 -8.91
C LYS A 384 10.33 -22.64 -8.32
N SER A 385 9.21 -22.33 -7.68
CA SER A 385 8.99 -21.04 -7.03
C SER A 385 9.92 -20.88 -5.82
N PRO A 386 10.53 -19.71 -5.62
CA PRO A 386 11.35 -19.43 -4.44
C PRO A 386 10.54 -19.46 -3.13
N ASP A 387 9.22 -19.29 -3.19
CA ASP A 387 8.33 -19.34 -2.02
C ASP A 387 8.21 -20.76 -1.41
N ALA A 388 8.66 -21.81 -2.11
CA ALA A 388 8.66 -23.17 -1.59
C ALA A 388 9.48 -23.32 -0.29
N GLU A 389 10.56 -22.55 -0.14
CA GLU A 389 11.38 -22.60 1.09
C GLU A 389 10.62 -21.99 2.27
N ASN A 390 9.97 -20.84 2.06
CA ASN A 390 9.17 -20.18 3.10
C ASN A 390 8.06 -21.12 3.60
N VAL A 391 7.33 -21.80 2.69
CA VAL A 391 6.28 -22.75 3.08
C VAL A 391 6.87 -23.94 3.83
N ARG A 392 8.06 -24.41 3.48
CA ARG A 392 8.74 -25.50 4.20
C ARG A 392 9.11 -25.10 5.63
N GLU A 393 9.63 -23.89 5.82
CA GLU A 393 9.93 -23.34 7.15
C GLU A 393 8.66 -23.24 8.01
N ILE A 394 7.56 -22.78 7.42
CA ILE A 394 6.26 -22.68 8.09
C ILE A 394 5.75 -24.07 8.50
N ILE A 395 5.82 -25.07 7.61
CA ILE A 395 5.45 -26.46 7.92
C ILE A 395 6.26 -26.99 9.10
N ALA A 396 7.59 -26.81 9.08
CA ALA A 396 8.47 -27.27 10.15
C ALA A 396 8.12 -26.59 11.49
N SER A 397 7.82 -25.30 11.46
CA SER A 397 7.41 -24.52 12.63
C SER A 397 6.09 -25.04 13.21
N ILE A 398 5.08 -25.29 12.38
CA ILE A 398 3.78 -25.82 12.81
C ILE A 398 3.88 -27.25 13.32
N GLN A 399 4.70 -28.10 12.68
CA GLN A 399 4.95 -29.46 13.16
C GLN A 399 5.62 -29.47 14.53
N GLN A 400 6.61 -28.59 14.75
CA GLN A 400 7.24 -28.44 16.04
C GLN A 400 6.22 -27.98 17.09
N MET A 401 5.40 -26.96 16.77
CA MET A 401 4.34 -26.48 17.67
C MET A 401 3.30 -27.56 18.00
N ALA A 402 2.94 -28.41 17.04
CA ALA A 402 2.01 -29.51 17.25
C ALA A 402 2.61 -30.66 18.10
N ALA A 403 3.94 -30.79 18.12
CA ALA A 403 4.68 -31.82 18.86
C ALA A 403 5.12 -31.38 20.27
N ASP A 404 5.35 -30.08 20.47
CA ASP A 404 5.74 -29.48 21.76
C ASP A 404 4.53 -29.29 22.71
N ASN A 405 3.31 -29.59 22.26
CA ASN A 405 2.03 -29.56 22.99
C ASN A 405 1.35 -30.93 22.99
#